data_AF-A0A9D1SY85-F1
#
_entry.id   AF-A0A9D1SY85-F1
#
_cell.length_a   1.000
_cell.length_b   1.000
_cell.length_c   1.000
_cell.angle_alpha   90.00
_cell.angle_beta   90.00
_cell.angle_gamma   90.00
#
_symmetry.space_group_name_H-M   'P 1'
#
loop_
_entity.id
_entity.type
_entity.pdbx_description
1 polymer ?
#
loop_
_entity_poly.entity_id
_entity_poly.type
_entity_poly.pdbx_seq_one_letter_code
_entity_poly.pdbx_strand_id
1 'polypeptide(L)'
;MAKKGSKFKKYSPEFKISCIIDMRSNHLSYAETVRKYWDVSTSIDSNNYRSQLKLWERIFLEEGEAGLYKERRGRTTKMDNPNKGKKKKLNKQLKEDLIAENQRLKEENQYYKAEIEYLKKLDALVRAEEQKKNKKH
;
A
#
# COMPACT_ATOMS: atom_id res chain seq x y z
N MET A 1 -8.02 14.62 -27.59
CA MET A 1 -9.33 13.98 -27.31
C MET A 1 -9.45 12.70 -28.13
N ALA A 2 -10.02 11.62 -27.59
CA ALA A 2 -10.17 10.38 -28.35
C ALA A 2 -11.13 10.58 -29.52
N LYS A 3 -10.79 10.03 -30.71
CA LYS A 3 -11.66 10.12 -31.90
C LYS A 3 -12.96 9.34 -31.66
N LYS A 4 -14.09 9.90 -32.12
CA LYS A 4 -15.41 9.26 -32.10
C LYS A 4 -15.30 7.90 -32.82
N GLY A 5 -15.65 6.80 -32.14
CA GLY A 5 -15.54 5.43 -32.67
C GLY A 5 -14.29 4.64 -32.26
N SER A 6 -13.40 5.20 -31.43
CA SER A 6 -12.25 4.46 -30.90
C SER A 6 -12.67 3.31 -29.97
N LYS A 7 -12.21 2.09 -30.28
CA LYS A 7 -12.43 0.89 -29.46
C LYS A 7 -11.34 0.79 -28.39
N PHE A 8 -11.67 1.06 -27.14
CA PHE A 8 -10.76 0.83 -26.02
C PHE A 8 -10.71 -0.66 -25.66
N LYS A 9 -9.50 -1.19 -25.45
CA LYS A 9 -9.30 -2.57 -25.00
C LYS A 9 -9.98 -2.77 -23.65
N LYS A 10 -10.80 -3.83 -23.54
CA LYS A 10 -11.51 -4.18 -22.32
C LYS A 10 -10.81 -5.39 -21.69
N TYR A 11 -10.50 -5.29 -20.41
CA TYR A 11 -9.98 -6.41 -19.62
C TYR A 11 -11.06 -6.88 -18.67
N SER A 12 -11.19 -8.20 -18.52
CA SER A 12 -12.08 -8.79 -17.54
C SER A 12 -11.59 -8.46 -16.11
N PRO A 13 -12.48 -8.35 -15.12
CA PRO A 13 -12.07 -8.15 -13.73
C PRO A 13 -11.08 -9.21 -13.24
N GLU A 14 -11.29 -10.47 -13.60
CA GLU A 14 -10.48 -11.63 -13.21
C GLU A 14 -9.05 -11.49 -13.73
N PHE A 15 -8.90 -11.07 -14.99
CA PHE A 15 -7.59 -10.79 -15.56
C PHE A 15 -6.86 -9.66 -14.80
N LYS A 16 -7.57 -8.56 -14.51
CA LYS A 16 -6.98 -7.45 -13.74
C LYS A 16 -6.52 -7.91 -12.36
N ILE A 17 -7.34 -8.70 -11.67
CA ILE A 17 -7.04 -9.25 -10.35
C ILE A 17 -5.80 -10.14 -10.43
N SER A 18 -5.76 -11.07 -11.38
CA SER A 18 -4.61 -11.96 -11.60
C SER A 18 -3.32 -11.18 -11.80
N CYS A 19 -3.32 -10.14 -12.65
CA CYS A 19 -2.14 -9.30 -12.85
C CYS A 19 -1.67 -8.61 -11.56
N ILE A 20 -2.59 -8.11 -10.74
CA ILE A 20 -2.25 -7.40 -9.49
C ILE A 20 -1.77 -8.35 -8.40
N ILE A 21 -2.45 -9.49 -8.22
CA ILE A 21 -2.04 -10.51 -7.25
C ILE A 21 -0.64 -11.02 -7.60
N ASP A 22 -0.44 -11.44 -8.84
CA ASP A 22 0.87 -11.93 -9.31
C ASP A 22 1.98 -10.88 -9.16
N MET A 23 1.71 -9.61 -9.51
CA MET A 23 2.66 -8.52 -9.34
C MET A 23 3.08 -8.35 -7.88
N ARG A 24 2.13 -8.39 -6.93
CA ARG A 24 2.40 -8.14 -5.51
C ARG A 24 3.00 -9.35 -4.81
N SER A 25 2.52 -10.55 -5.12
CA SER A 25 3.04 -11.80 -4.55
C SER A 25 4.46 -12.11 -5.03
N ASN A 26 4.78 -11.80 -6.29
CA ASN A 26 6.10 -12.03 -6.86
C ASN A 26 6.99 -10.78 -6.87
N HIS A 27 6.57 -9.70 -6.19
CA HIS A 27 7.29 -8.42 -6.11
C HIS A 27 7.77 -7.86 -7.46
N LEU A 28 6.99 -8.10 -8.52
CA LEU A 28 7.33 -7.66 -9.86
C LEU A 28 7.16 -6.14 -9.97
N SER A 29 8.08 -5.49 -10.67
CA SER A 29 7.89 -4.11 -11.07
C SER A 29 6.74 -3.98 -12.08
N TYR A 30 6.21 -2.77 -12.24
CA TYR A 30 5.23 -2.49 -13.29
C TYR A 30 5.76 -2.81 -14.69
N ALA A 31 7.07 -2.67 -14.92
CA ALA A 31 7.68 -2.97 -16.21
C ALA A 31 7.70 -4.47 -16.49
N GLU A 32 8.07 -5.28 -15.49
CA GLU A 32 8.09 -6.74 -15.59
C GLU A 32 6.70 -7.31 -15.76
N THR A 33 5.73 -6.82 -14.99
CA THR A 33 4.32 -7.23 -15.09
C THR A 33 3.77 -6.91 -16.48
N VAL A 34 4.06 -5.72 -17.02
CA VAL A 34 3.62 -5.37 -18.39
C VAL A 34 4.24 -6.29 -19.43
N ARG A 35 5.54 -6.61 -19.32
CA ARG A 35 6.20 -7.56 -20.23
C ARG A 35 5.57 -8.95 -20.17
N LYS A 36 5.31 -9.45 -18.96
CA LYS A 36 4.73 -10.78 -18.72
C LYS A 36 3.34 -10.96 -19.36
N TYR A 37 2.47 -9.94 -19.27
CA TYR A 37 1.07 -10.06 -19.65
C TYR A 37 0.70 -9.42 -20.99
N TRP A 38 1.53 -8.53 -21.53
CA TRP A 38 1.25 -7.81 -22.79
C TRP A 38 2.29 -8.00 -23.88
N ASP A 39 3.33 -8.82 -23.63
CA ASP A 39 4.38 -9.15 -24.59
C ASP A 39 4.96 -7.91 -25.30
N VAL A 40 5.25 -6.89 -24.49
CA VAL A 40 5.72 -5.58 -24.99
C VAL A 40 7.23 -5.51 -24.89
N SER A 41 7.91 -5.47 -26.03
CA SER A 41 9.38 -5.42 -26.09
C SER A 41 9.97 -4.03 -25.86
N THR A 42 9.24 -2.96 -26.20
CA THR A 42 9.76 -1.58 -26.18
C THR A 42 9.25 -0.77 -24.98
N SER A 43 10.13 0.05 -24.38
CA SER A 43 9.80 0.91 -23.23
C SER A 43 8.66 1.90 -23.53
N ILE A 44 8.55 2.40 -24.76
CA ILE A 44 7.53 3.37 -25.19
C ILE A 44 6.13 2.75 -25.15
N ASP A 45 5.97 1.55 -25.72
CA ASP A 45 4.69 0.83 -25.76
C ASP A 45 4.21 0.43 -24.36
N SER A 46 5.15 0.19 -23.43
CA SER A 46 4.85 -0.23 -22.07
C SER A 46 4.23 0.87 -21.20
N ASN A 47 4.36 2.15 -21.56
CA ASN A 47 3.90 3.27 -20.72
C ASN A 47 2.37 3.32 -20.56
N ASN A 48 1.63 2.97 -21.62
CA ASN A 48 0.16 2.91 -21.58
C ASN A 48 -0.32 1.79 -20.65
N TYR A 49 0.32 0.62 -20.70
CA TYR A 49 -0.01 -0.52 -19.85
C TYR A 49 0.42 -0.29 -18.40
N ARG A 50 1.57 0.33 -18.16
CA ARG A 50 2.00 0.75 -16.81
C ARG A 50 0.99 1.69 -16.15
N SER A 51 0.47 2.66 -16.90
CA SER A 51 -0.53 3.60 -16.40
C SER A 51 -1.85 2.90 -16.03
N GLN A 52 -2.27 1.91 -16.81
CA GLN A 52 -3.43 1.08 -16.48
C GLN A 52 -3.17 0.20 -15.26
N LEU A 53 -1.99 -0.41 -15.16
CA LEU A 53 -1.64 -1.28 -14.04
C LEU A 53 -1.59 -0.51 -12.72
N LYS A 54 -1.03 0.71 -12.71
CA LYS A 54 -1.09 1.62 -11.55
C LYS A 54 -2.52 1.98 -11.14
N LEU A 55 -3.40 2.18 -12.12
CA LEU A 55 -4.81 2.44 -11.84
C LEU A 55 -5.49 1.23 -11.19
N TRP A 56 -5.24 0.02 -11.71
CA TRP A 56 -5.80 -1.21 -11.16
C TRP A 56 -5.27 -1.49 -9.76
N GLU A 57 -3.97 -1.31 -9.54
CA GLU A 57 -3.37 -1.49 -8.21
C GLU A 57 -3.97 -0.51 -7.20
N ARG A 58 -4.14 0.77 -7.57
CA ARG A 58 -4.80 1.74 -6.69
C ARG A 58 -6.22 1.31 -6.34
N ILE A 59 -6.99 0.86 -7.32
CA ILE A 59 -8.36 0.37 -7.09
C ILE A 59 -8.34 -0.84 -6.15
N PHE A 60 -7.40 -1.77 -6.34
CA PHE A 60 -7.25 -2.96 -5.50
C PHE A 60 -6.89 -2.61 -4.06
N LEU A 61 -5.97 -1.66 -3.85
CA LEU A 61 -5.57 -1.22 -2.50
C LEU A 61 -6.67 -0.42 -1.78
N GLU A 62 -7.46 0.37 -2.50
CA GLU A 62 -8.51 1.20 -1.90
C GLU A 62 -9.86 0.48 -1.73
N GLU A 63 -10.22 -0.42 -2.66
CA GLU A 63 -11.55 -1.02 -2.77
C GLU A 63 -11.52 -2.56 -2.87
N GLY A 64 -10.33 -3.19 -2.82
CA GLY A 64 -10.16 -4.64 -2.95
C GLY A 64 -10.48 -5.18 -4.35
N GLU A 65 -10.62 -6.49 -4.46
CA GLU A 65 -11.01 -7.19 -5.70
C GLU A 65 -12.39 -6.72 -6.20
N ALA A 66 -13.34 -6.52 -5.29
CA ALA A 66 -14.68 -5.99 -5.60
C ALA A 66 -14.60 -4.65 -6.36
N GLY A 67 -13.57 -3.84 -6.05
CA GLY A 67 -13.26 -2.64 -6.78
C GLY A 67 -13.03 -2.88 -8.28
N LEU A 68 -12.38 -3.96 -8.69
CA LEU A 68 -12.06 -4.21 -10.11
C LEU A 68 -13.25 -4.71 -10.93
N TYR A 69 -14.28 -5.26 -10.28
CA TYR A 69 -15.58 -5.62 -10.89
C TYR A 69 -16.48 -4.42 -11.17
N LYS A 70 -16.30 -3.32 -10.42
CA LYS A 70 -17.13 -2.12 -10.56
C LYS A 70 -16.84 -1.39 -11.88
N GLU A 71 -17.90 -1.22 -12.70
CA GLU A 71 -17.82 -0.43 -13.93
C GLU A 71 -17.69 1.07 -13.59
N ARG A 72 -16.64 1.70 -14.13
CA ARG A 72 -16.31 3.13 -13.90
C ARG A 72 -16.20 3.93 -15.19
N ARG A 73 -16.43 3.31 -16.34
CA ARG A 73 -16.42 3.98 -17.64
C ARG A 73 -17.67 4.85 -17.81
N GLY A 74 -17.52 5.87 -18.65
CA GLY A 74 -18.57 6.85 -18.89
C GLY A 74 -18.40 8.12 -18.05
N ARG A 75 -19.00 9.21 -18.54
CA ARG A 75 -18.96 10.49 -17.85
C ARG A 75 -20.08 10.51 -16.80
N THR A 76 -19.74 10.21 -15.55
CA THR A 76 -20.66 10.43 -14.43
C THR A 76 -20.91 11.94 -14.25
N THR A 77 -22.16 12.35 -14.10
CA THR A 77 -22.51 13.75 -13.78
C THR A 77 -22.48 13.99 -12.27
N LYS A 78 -22.55 15.24 -11.83
CA LYS A 78 -22.71 15.55 -10.39
C LYS A 78 -24.06 15.09 -9.84
N MET A 79 -25.07 14.91 -10.70
CA MET A 79 -26.36 14.37 -10.29
C MET A 79 -26.25 12.85 -10.02
N ASP A 80 -25.56 12.12 -10.89
CA ASP A 80 -25.36 10.66 -10.71
C ASP A 80 -24.39 10.33 -9.58
N ASN A 81 -23.41 11.20 -9.32
CA ASN A 81 -22.44 11.03 -8.25
C ASN A 81 -22.09 12.39 -7.62
N PRO A 82 -22.82 12.82 -6.58
CA PRO A 82 -22.59 14.10 -5.90
C PRO A 82 -21.25 14.19 -5.18
N ASN A 83 -20.57 13.06 -4.99
CA ASN A 83 -19.24 12.96 -4.39
C ASN A 83 -18.11 12.82 -5.43
N LYS A 84 -18.40 12.95 -6.73
CA LYS A 84 -17.38 12.89 -7.78
C LYS A 84 -16.30 13.96 -7.57
N GLY A 85 -15.05 13.53 -7.44
CA GLY A 85 -13.89 14.40 -7.24
C GLY A 85 -13.66 14.84 -5.79
N LYS A 86 -14.56 14.50 -4.85
CA LYS A 86 -14.34 14.72 -3.42
C LYS A 86 -13.57 13.54 -2.84
N LYS A 87 -12.53 13.83 -2.05
CA LYS A 87 -11.82 12.79 -1.27
C LYS A 87 -12.81 12.12 -0.32
N LYS A 88 -12.82 10.78 -0.26
CA LYS A 88 -13.62 10.02 0.72
C LYS A 88 -13.17 10.48 2.13
N LYS A 89 -14.09 11.06 2.90
CA LYS A 89 -13.80 11.45 4.30
C LYS A 89 -13.98 10.20 5.16
N LEU A 90 -13.00 9.88 6.02
CA LEU A 90 -13.22 8.85 7.04
C LEU A 90 -14.36 9.30 7.97
N ASN A 91 -15.14 8.33 8.44
CA ASN A 91 -16.18 8.55 9.44
C ASN A 91 -15.56 9.23 10.69
N LYS A 92 -16.29 10.17 11.31
CA LYS A 92 -15.83 10.91 12.49
C LYS A 92 -15.45 9.96 13.63
N GLN A 93 -16.30 8.97 13.93
CA GLN A 93 -16.04 7.98 14.98
C GLN A 93 -14.72 7.23 14.73
N LEU A 94 -14.55 6.68 13.52
CA LEU A 94 -13.37 5.90 13.16
C LEU A 94 -12.08 6.74 13.20
N LYS A 95 -12.16 8.05 12.97
CA LYS A 95 -11.01 8.95 13.14
C LYS A 95 -10.64 9.13 14.61
N GLU A 96 -11.64 9.33 15.47
CA GLU A 96 -11.45 9.50 16.91
C GLU A 96 -10.87 8.22 17.53
N ASP A 97 -11.44 7.05 17.18
CA ASP A 97 -10.93 5.75 17.61
C ASP A 97 -9.47 5.54 17.17
N LEU A 98 -9.13 5.90 15.92
CA LEU A 98 -7.77 5.79 15.41
C LEU A 98 -6.80 6.74 16.13
N ILE A 99 -7.25 7.93 16.53
CA ILE A 99 -6.43 8.88 17.30
C ILE A 99 -6.16 8.32 18.69
N ALA A 100 -7.18 7.78 19.37
CA ALA A 100 -7.04 7.18 20.70
C ALA A 100 -6.08 5.99 20.67
N GLU A 101 -6.23 5.09 19.69
CA GLU A 101 -5.34 3.95 19.53
C GLU A 101 -3.89 4.38 19.25
N ASN A 102 -3.69 5.41 18.42
CA ASN A 102 -2.36 5.97 18.15
C ASN A 102 -1.72 6.58 19.40
N GLN A 103 -2.50 7.19 20.29
CA GLN A 103 -1.99 7.71 21.56
C GLN A 103 -1.54 6.56 22.47
N ARG A 104 -2.39 5.54 22.65
CA ARG A 104 -2.06 4.34 23.44
C ARG A 104 -0.79 3.66 22.94
N LEU A 105 -0.68 3.44 21.63
CA LEU A 105 0.50 2.84 21.02
C LEU A 105 1.77 3.69 21.18
N LYS A 106 1.66 5.03 21.18
CA LYS A 106 2.80 5.91 21.43
C LYS A 106 3.30 5.80 22.87
N GLU A 107 2.39 5.76 23.83
CA GLU A 107 2.72 5.59 25.25
C GLU A 107 3.37 4.23 25.49
N GLU A 108 2.81 3.16 24.94
CA GLU A 108 3.38 1.81 25.01
C GLU A 108 4.78 1.76 24.39
N ASN A 109 4.98 2.37 23.21
CA ASN A 109 6.30 2.47 22.59
C ASN A 109 7.31 3.27 23.43
N GLN A 110 6.86 4.31 24.13
CA GLN A 110 7.74 5.06 25.04
C GLN A 110 8.14 4.22 26.25
N TYR A 111 7.19 3.49 26.83
CA TYR A 111 7.45 2.56 27.92
C TYR A 111 8.49 1.50 27.52
N TYR A 112 8.31 0.83 26.38
CA TYR A 112 9.28 -0.16 25.92
C TYR A 112 10.67 0.44 25.64
N LYS A 113 10.75 1.68 25.16
CA LYS A 113 12.05 2.35 24.99
C LYS A 113 12.75 2.58 26.33
N ALA A 114 12.01 3.00 27.35
CA ALA A 114 12.55 3.18 28.69
C ALA A 114 13.01 1.85 29.30
N GLU A 115 12.22 0.79 29.13
CA GLU A 115 12.56 -0.57 29.57
C GLU A 115 13.86 -1.07 28.91
N ILE A 116 13.99 -0.90 27.60
CA ILE A 116 15.22 -1.25 26.86
C ILE A 116 16.43 -0.47 27.39
N GLU A 117 16.26 0.82 27.71
CA GLU A 117 17.35 1.63 28.26
C GLU A 117 17.75 1.15 29.66
N TYR A 118 16.78 0.81 30.50
CA TYR A 118 17.01 0.27 31.84
C TYR A 118 17.79 -1.05 31.77
N LEU A 119 17.35 -2.00 30.94
CA LEU A 119 18.02 -3.28 30.75
C LEU A 119 19.45 -3.12 30.22
N LYS A 120 19.70 -2.17 29.32
CA LYS A 120 21.06 -1.85 28.83
C LYS A 120 21.96 -1.31 29.95
N LYS A 121 21.44 -0.45 30.82
CA LYS A 121 22.19 0.05 31.98
C LYS A 121 22.51 -1.10 32.95
N LEU A 122 21.55 -1.98 33.20
CA LEU A 122 21.75 -3.15 34.07
C LEU A 122 22.82 -4.09 33.52
N ASP A 123 22.76 -4.44 32.24
CA ASP A 123 23.78 -5.28 31.56
C ASP A 123 25.17 -4.64 31.62
N ALA A 124 25.28 -3.31 31.43
CA ALA A 124 26.54 -2.59 31.56
C ALA A 124 27.14 -2.67 32.98
N LEU A 125 26.31 -2.58 34.02
CA LEU A 125 26.74 -2.72 35.41
C LEU A 125 27.23 -4.13 35.72
N VAL A 126 26.50 -5.16 35.29
CA VAL A 126 26.88 -6.57 35.46
C VAL A 126 28.23 -6.85 34.80
N ARG A 127 28.40 -6.44 33.53
CA ARG A 127 29.67 -6.60 32.82
C ARG A 127 30.83 -5.87 33.51
N ALA A 128 30.58 -4.68 34.06
CA ALA A 128 31.61 -3.93 34.80
C ALA A 128 32.03 -4.66 36.10
N GLU A 129 31.09 -5.32 36.80
CA GLU A 129 31.40 -6.13 37.97
C GLU A 129 32.18 -7.40 37.62
N GLU A 130 31.80 -8.12 36.57
CA GLU A 130 32.49 -9.32 36.10
C GLU A 130 33.95 -9.00 35.72
N GLN A 131 34.19 -7.91 35.00
CA GLN A 131 35.54 -7.45 34.67
C GLN A 131 36.37 -7.13 35.93
N LYS A 132 35.76 -6.56 36.98
CA LYS A 132 36.45 -6.30 38.25
C LYS A 132 36.78 -7.59 38.99
N LYS A 133 35.91 -8.60 38.95
CA LYS A 133 36.17 -9.92 39.56
C LYS A 133 37.30 -10.66 38.83
N ASN A 134 37.28 -10.68 37.50
CA ASN A 134 38.31 -11.34 36.69
C ASN A 134 39.70 -10.69 36.79
N LYS A 135 39.80 -9.40 37.14
CA LYS A 135 41.09 -8.72 37.40
C LYS A 135 41.66 -8.96 38.81
N LYS A 136 40.88 -9.55 39.71
CA LYS A 136 41.29 -9.86 41.10
C LYS A 136 41.77 -11.31 41.27
N HIS A 137 41.61 -12.14 40.24
CA HIS A 137 42.21 -13.46 40.12
C HIS A 137 43.44 -13.40 39.21
#